data_AF-A0A0Q8INZ0-F1
#
_entry.id   AF-A0A0Q8INZ0-F1
#
_cell.length_a   1.000
_cell.length_b   1.000
_cell.length_c   1.000
_cell.angle_alpha   90.00
_cell.angle_beta   90.00
_cell.angle_gamma   90.00
#
_symmetry.space_group_name_H-M   'P 1'
#
loop_
_entity.id
_entity.type
_entity.pdbx_description
1 polymer ?
#
loop_
_entity_poly.entity_id
_entity_poly.type
_entity_poly.pdbx_seq_one_letter_code
_entity_poly.pdbx_strand_id
1 'polypeptide(L)' 'MDLVALPVFQEGFAVYENTDKFVDMDFEQKVRQAAYHLWENDGRPIGRETDYWFRALETLLRDRSAVGNTAQGDGLPS' A
#
# COMPACT_ATOMS: atom_id res chain seq x y z
N MET A 1 -21.98 -36.11 -29.84
CA MET A 1 -23.10 -35.82 -28.94
C MET A 1 -22.90 -36.71 -27.71
N ASP A 2 -22.80 -36.24 -26.47
CA ASP A 2 -23.43 -35.06 -25.91
C ASP A 2 -22.57 -34.51 -24.75
N LEU A 3 -22.38 -33.20 -24.73
CA LEU A 3 -21.70 -32.46 -23.68
C LEU A 3 -22.44 -32.67 -22.37
N VAL A 4 -21.75 -33.24 -21.37
CA VAL A 4 -22.13 -33.03 -19.97
C VAL A 4 -21.87 -31.55 -19.61
N ALA A 5 -22.89 -30.83 -19.11
CA ALA A 5 -22.80 -29.84 -18.03
C ALA A 5 -24.01 -28.88 -18.05
N LEU A 6 -24.88 -28.99 -17.04
CA LEU A 6 -25.74 -27.89 -16.57
C LEU A 6 -24.92 -27.01 -15.58
N PRO A 7 -25.46 -25.88 -15.07
CA PRO A 7 -25.25 -24.51 -15.56
C PRO A 7 -24.58 -23.64 -14.47
N VAL A 8 -24.17 -22.40 -14.77
CA VAL A 8 -24.31 -21.20 -13.91
C VAL A 8 -23.34 -20.10 -14.34
N PHE A 9 -23.92 -18.96 -14.75
CA PHE A 9 -23.35 -17.62 -14.66
C PHE A 9 -21.85 -17.47 -14.96
N GLN A 10 -21.53 -17.49 -16.25
CA GLN A 10 -20.44 -16.66 -16.74
C GLN A 10 -20.96 -15.22 -16.73
N GLU A 11 -20.82 -14.48 -15.62
CA GLU A 11 -20.64 -13.02 -15.60
C GLU A 11 -20.08 -12.59 -14.24
N GLY A 12 -18.93 -11.91 -14.28
CA GLY A 12 -18.59 -10.94 -13.24
C GLY A 12 -17.74 -11.41 -12.07
N PHE A 13 -16.65 -12.15 -12.30
CA PHE A 13 -15.47 -11.94 -11.44
C PHE A 13 -14.21 -12.22 -12.24
N ALA A 14 -13.90 -11.31 -13.16
CA ALA A 14 -12.50 -11.04 -13.44
C ALA A 14 -11.91 -10.63 -12.09
N VAL A 15 -11.34 -11.61 -11.39
CA VAL A 15 -10.55 -11.41 -10.18
C VAL A 15 -9.49 -10.42 -10.58
N TYR A 16 -9.69 -9.21 -10.08
CA TYR A 16 -9.00 -7.99 -10.40
C TYR A 16 -7.51 -8.26 -10.67
N GLU A 17 -7.06 -8.09 -11.91
CA GLU A 17 -5.65 -8.05 -12.33
C GLU A 17 -4.91 -6.84 -11.70
N ASN A 18 -5.16 -6.52 -10.44
CA ASN A 18 -4.89 -5.22 -9.82
C ASN A 18 -4.49 -5.38 -8.34
N THR A 19 -4.02 -6.56 -7.93
CA THR A 19 -3.38 -6.70 -6.62
C THR A 19 -2.21 -5.74 -6.45
N ASP A 20 -1.57 -5.34 -7.55
CA ASP A 20 -0.59 -4.25 -7.62
C ASP A 20 -1.21 -2.89 -7.19
N LYS A 21 -2.34 -2.49 -7.79
CA LYS A 21 -3.05 -1.26 -7.37
C LYS A 21 -3.56 -1.30 -5.94
N PHE A 22 -3.96 -2.46 -5.41
CA PHE A 22 -4.39 -2.54 -4.01
C PHE A 22 -3.21 -2.25 -3.06
N VAL A 23 -2.02 -2.77 -3.36
CA VAL A 23 -0.80 -2.45 -2.58
C VAL A 23 -0.46 -0.97 -2.66
N ASP A 24 -0.61 -0.34 -3.83
CA ASP A 24 -0.42 1.11 -3.96
C ASP A 24 -1.50 1.92 -3.23
N MET A 25 -2.77 1.49 -3.26
CA MET A 25 -3.85 2.13 -2.51
C MET A 25 -3.63 2.04 -0.99
N ASP A 26 -3.24 0.87 -0.47
CA ASP A 26 -2.91 0.70 0.94
C ASP A 26 -1.73 1.58 1.36
N PHE A 27 -0.74 1.74 0.49
CA PHE A 27 0.40 2.61 0.72
C PHE A 27 0.00 4.10 0.71
N GLU A 28 -0.74 4.56 -0.30
CA GLU A 28 -1.25 5.93 -0.37
C GLU A 28 -2.12 6.28 0.84
N GLN A 29 -2.94 5.35 1.32
CA GLN A 29 -3.76 5.53 2.51
C GLN A 29 -2.92 5.69 3.78
N LYS A 30 -1.79 5.00 3.90
CA LYS A 30 -0.84 5.19 5.00
C LYS A 30 -0.17 6.57 4.91
N VAL A 31 0.25 6.99 3.71
CA VAL A 31 0.84 8.31 3.47
C VAL A 31 -0.13 9.40 3.90
N ARG A 32 -1.40 9.30 3.48
CA ARG A 32 -2.43 10.29 3.82
C ARG A 32 -2.69 10.37 5.32
N GLN A 33 -2.79 9.23 6.01
CA GLN A 33 -2.98 9.19 7.46
C GLN A 33 -1.78 9.81 8.20
N ALA A 34 -0.56 9.44 7.82
CA ALA A 34 0.65 9.99 8.42
C ALA A 34 0.76 11.51 8.19
N ALA A 35 0.49 11.97 6.96
CA ALA A 35 0.46 13.39 6.62
C ALA A 35 -0.58 14.15 7.45
N TYR A 36 -1.78 13.60 7.58
CA TYR A 36 -2.85 14.21 8.37
C TYR A 36 -2.48 14.30 9.85
N HIS A 37 -1.90 13.25 10.45
CA HIS A 37 -1.46 13.29 11.84
C HIS A 37 -0.35 14.34 12.07
N LEU A 38 0.63 14.42 11.15
CA LEU A 38 1.70 15.42 11.24
C LEU A 38 1.13 16.85 11.13
N TRP A 39 0.23 17.07 10.18
CA TRP A 39 -0.41 18.37 9.95
C TRP A 39 -1.33 18.78 11.10
N GLU A 40 -2.09 17.84 11.66
CA GLU A 40 -2.95 18.07 12.82
C GLU A 40 -2.15 18.39 14.08
N ASN A 41 -1.05 17.66 14.33
CA ASN A 41 -0.16 17.89 15.47
C ASN A 41 0.54 19.27 15.41
N ASP A 42 0.84 19.77 14.22
CA ASP A 42 1.44 21.09 14.01
C ASP A 42 0.41 22.25 14.06
N GLY A 43 -0.87 21.93 14.30
CA GLY A 43 -1.93 22.95 14.43
C GLY A 43 -2.62 23.31 13.12
N ARG A 44 -2.55 22.44 12.10
CA ARG A 44 -3.19 22.60 10.79
C ARG A 44 -2.82 23.92 10.07
N PRO A 45 -1.52 24.20 9.87
CA PRO A 45 -1.13 25.36 9.08
C PRO A 45 -1.71 25.29 7.67
N ILE A 46 -2.46 26.32 7.29
CA ILE A 46 -3.09 26.44 5.97
C ILE A 46 -2.01 26.63 4.90
N GLY A 47 -2.12 25.91 3.79
CA GLY A 47 -1.18 25.98 2.67
C GLY A 47 0.12 25.18 2.87
N ARG A 48 0.26 24.45 3.98
CA ARG A 48 1.39 23.53 4.22
C ARG A 48 1.00 22.05 4.17
N GLU A 49 -0.27 21.74 3.94
CA GLU A 49 -0.78 20.38 3.79
C GLU A 49 0.05 19.52 2.82
N THR A 50 0.48 20.11 1.71
CA THR A 50 1.30 19.44 0.70
C THR A 50 2.71 19.10 1.21
N ASP A 51 3.33 19.98 2.00
CA ASP A 51 4.64 19.74 2.62
C ASP A 51 4.58 18.53 3.58
N TYR A 52 3.51 18.47 4.38
CA TYR A 52 3.26 17.34 5.28
C TYR A 52 3.00 16.04 4.53
N TRP A 53 2.32 16.10 3.38
CA TRP A 53 2.13 14.94 2.51
C TRP A 53 3.45 14.39 1.96
N PHE A 54 4.31 15.26 1.42
CA PHE A 54 5.63 14.84 0.92
C PHE A 54 6.51 14.25 2.02
N ARG A 55 6.52 14.87 3.21
CA ARG A 55 7.30 14.37 4.36
C ARG A 55 6.84 12.99 4.82
N ALA A 56 5.53 12.75 4.85
CA ALA A 56 4.97 11.44 5.15
C ALA A 56 5.31 10.40 4.08
N LEU A 57 5.25 10.79 2.80
CA LEU A 57 5.60 9.94 1.67
C LEU A 57 7.05 9.48 1.73
N GLU A 58 7.99 10.40 1.91
CA GLU A 58 9.43 10.09 2.02
C GLU A 58 9.72 9.16 3.21
N THR A 59 9.06 9.39 4.34
CA THR A 59 9.20 8.56 5.55
C THR A 59 8.77 7.12 5.28
N LEU A 60 7.61 6.92 4.66
CA LEU A 60 7.07 5.59 4.38
C LEU A 60 7.81 4.89 3.23
N LEU A 61 8.28 5.62 2.23
CA LEU A 61 9.15 5.06 1.19
C LEU A 61 10.47 4.54 1.80
N ARG A 62 11.08 5.34 2.69
CA ARG A 62 12.29 4.94 3.42
C ARG A 62 12.06 3.69 4.27
N ASP A 63 10.94 3.62 4.98
CA ASP A 63 10.56 2.45 5.79
C ASP A 63 10.38 1.18 4.93
N ARG A 64 9.67 1.31 3.79
CA ARG A 64 9.48 0.23 2.82
C ARG A 64 10.80 -0.28 2.22
N SER A 65 11.76 0.62 1.97
CA SER A 65 13.09 0.23 1.49
C SER A 65 13.95 -0.41 2.58
N ALA A 66 13.82 0.04 3.84
CA ALA A 66 14.59 -0.49 4.96
C ALA A 66 14.16 -1.92 5.35
N VAL A 67 12.85 -2.22 5.33
CA VAL A 67 12.33 -3.55 5.67
C VAL A 67 12.75 -4.63 4.66
N GLY A 68 13.05 -4.26 3.40
CA GLY A 68 13.52 -5.18 2.37
C GLY A 68 14.96 -5.68 2.54
N ASN A 69 15.78 -5.02 3.38
CA ASN A 69 17.21 -5.35 3.54
C ASN A 69 17.54 -6.16 4.81
N THR A 70 16.60 -6.27 5.76
CA THR A 70 16.86 -6.85 7.09
C THR A 70 16.58 -8.36 7.17
N ALA A 71 16.12 -9.01 6.09
CA ALA A 71 15.88 -10.46 6.05
C ALA A 71 17.08 -11.29 5.54
N GLN A 72 18.26 -10.68 5.36
CA GLN A 72 19.45 -11.34 4.81
C GLN A 72 20.69 -11.03 5.66
N GLY A 73 20.68 -11.44 6.94
CA GLY A 73 21.80 -11.12 7.84
C GLY A 73 21.72 -11.69 9.24
N ASP A 74 21.25 -12.93 9.41
CA ASP A 74 21.40 -13.69 10.66
C ASP A 74 21.63 -15.14 10.22
N GLY A 75 22.85 -15.66 10.21
CA GLY A 75 23.67 -15.93 11.38
C GLY A 75 23.87 -17.44 11.42
N LEU A 76 24.89 -17.96 10.73
CA LEU A 76 25.25 -19.38 10.72
C LEU A 76 26.00 -19.71 12.02
N PRO A 77 25.47 -20.50 12.97
CA PRO A 77 26.32 -21.18 13.92
C PRO A 77 26.93 -22.43 13.27
N SER A 78 28.25 -22.55 13.41
CA SER A 78 29.07 -23.72 13.01
C SER A 78 28.78 -24.95 13.85
#